data_AF-A0A9E2YY71-F1
#
_entry.id   AF-A0A9E2YY71-F1
#
_cell.length_a   1.000
_cell.length_b   1.000
_cell.length_c   1.000
_cell.angle_alpha   90.00
_cell.angle_beta   90.00
_cell.angle_gamma   90.00
#
_symmetry.space_group_name_H-M   'P 1'
#
loop_
_entity.id
_entity.type
_entity.pdbx_description
1 polymer ?
#
loop_
_entity_poly.entity_id
_entity_poly.type
_entity_poly.pdbx_seq_one_letter_code
_entity_poly.pdbx_strand_id
1 'polypeptide(L)'
;MMNRNFRKLIVAGAFLVFTTTGAFAQRDWDHYHQDRDDRWRGDAWRMRLFTQVREDLDHVQFATWGPRDRYRIGRTKEELNEMQDKLSRGVYDERELDDVIGALRRVVADNHMAPRDRDMLNEDLRRLAEYREHHEQWRRDYDRH
;
A
#
# COMPACT_ATOMS: atom_id res chain seq x y z
N MET A 1 -15.22 -8.18 77.30
CA MET A 1 -15.16 -9.39 76.43
C MET A 1 -14.58 -8.98 75.09
N MET A 2 -13.49 -9.64 74.68
CA MET A 2 -12.67 -9.33 73.51
C MET A 2 -12.70 -10.55 72.59
N ASN A 3 -13.09 -10.41 71.32
CA ASN A 3 -12.91 -11.41 70.25
C ASN A 3 -12.45 -10.66 68.99
N ARG A 4 -11.15 -10.63 68.67
CA ARG A 4 -10.37 -11.56 67.81
C ARG A 4 -10.83 -11.64 66.34
N ASN A 5 -10.20 -10.81 65.51
CA ASN A 5 -9.56 -11.07 64.21
C ASN A 5 -10.19 -12.10 63.26
N PHE A 6 -10.56 -11.66 62.04
CA PHE A 6 -10.21 -12.39 60.82
C PHE A 6 -9.89 -11.42 59.67
N ARG A 7 -8.67 -11.56 59.14
CA ARG A 7 -8.16 -10.92 57.92
C ARG A 7 -8.84 -11.50 56.68
N LYS A 8 -9.01 -10.68 55.63
CA LYS A 8 -8.85 -10.94 54.17
C LYS A 8 -9.41 -9.72 53.42
N LEU A 9 -8.57 -8.81 52.91
CA LEU A 9 -8.07 -8.75 51.52
C LEU A 9 -9.15 -9.04 50.47
N ILE A 10 -9.48 -8.05 49.64
CA ILE A 10 -9.14 -8.00 48.20
C ILE A 10 -9.29 -6.54 47.73
N VAL A 11 -8.14 -5.89 47.53
CA VAL A 11 -8.00 -4.77 46.59
C VAL A 11 -7.49 -5.40 45.30
N ALA A 12 -8.26 -5.30 44.22
CA ALA A 12 -7.79 -5.25 42.83
C ALA A 12 -9.00 -5.38 41.89
N GLY A 13 -9.68 -4.27 41.64
CA GLY A 13 -10.49 -4.15 40.43
C GLY A 13 -9.56 -4.01 39.23
N ALA A 14 -9.04 -5.12 38.72
CA ALA A 14 -8.31 -5.13 37.47
C ALA A 14 -9.32 -5.00 36.32
N PHE A 15 -9.53 -3.76 35.86
CA PHE A 15 -10.17 -3.48 34.59
C PHE A 15 -9.19 -3.91 33.48
N LEU A 16 -9.24 -5.18 33.09
CA LEU A 16 -8.42 -5.70 32.00
C LEU A 16 -9.10 -5.32 30.68
N VAL A 17 -8.70 -4.17 30.15
CA VAL A 17 -9.13 -3.68 28.84
C VAL A 17 -8.65 -4.65 27.76
N PHE A 18 -9.61 -5.30 27.12
CA PHE A 18 -9.40 -6.21 26.00
C PHE A 18 -9.24 -5.39 24.71
N THR A 19 -8.04 -4.83 24.47
CA THR A 19 -7.69 -4.15 23.20
C THR A 19 -6.42 -4.74 22.61
N THR A 20 -6.38 -6.05 22.38
CA THR A 20 -5.24 -6.69 21.72
C THR A 20 -5.36 -6.65 20.20
N THR A 21 -6.57 -6.61 19.62
CA THR A 21 -6.77 -6.69 18.17
C THR A 21 -6.22 -5.47 17.40
N GLY A 22 -6.26 -4.28 17.99
CA GLY A 22 -5.74 -3.06 17.35
C GLY A 22 -4.21 -2.97 17.32
N ALA A 23 -3.53 -3.51 18.32
CA ALA A 23 -2.07 -3.39 18.44
C ALA A 23 -1.31 -4.23 17.41
N PHE A 24 -1.86 -5.39 17.00
CA PHE A 24 -1.25 -6.23 15.98
C PHE A 24 -1.45 -5.68 14.56
N ALA A 25 -2.66 -5.21 14.26
CA ALA A 25 -2.92 -4.53 12.99
C ALA A 25 -2.03 -3.29 12.87
N GLN A 26 -1.99 -2.41 13.86
CA GLN A 26 -1.20 -1.19 13.77
C GLN A 26 0.32 -1.45 13.61
N ARG A 27 0.85 -2.50 14.25
CA ARG A 27 2.27 -2.89 14.11
C ARG A 27 2.60 -3.43 12.72
N ASP A 28 1.74 -4.28 12.16
CA ASP A 28 1.91 -4.83 10.80
C ASP A 28 1.87 -3.70 9.75
N TRP A 29 0.95 -2.75 9.93
CA TRP A 29 0.81 -1.56 9.10
C TRP A 29 2.05 -0.65 9.15
N ASP A 30 2.59 -0.40 10.34
CA ASP A 30 3.81 0.40 10.48
C ASP A 30 5.01 -0.28 9.84
N HIS A 31 5.12 -1.60 9.95
CA HIS A 31 6.20 -2.36 9.33
C HIS A 31 6.13 -2.31 7.80
N TYR A 32 4.94 -2.49 7.22
CA TYR A 32 4.75 -2.43 5.78
C TYR A 32 5.21 -1.09 5.18
N HIS A 33 4.86 0.02 5.83
CA HIS A 33 5.25 1.35 5.34
C HIS A 33 6.76 1.60 5.45
N GLN A 34 7.41 1.10 6.50
CA GLN A 34 8.86 1.19 6.65
C GLN A 34 9.58 0.40 5.56
N ASP A 35 9.17 -0.85 5.33
CA ASP A 35 9.74 -1.70 4.29
C ASP A 35 9.50 -1.14 2.89
N ARG A 36 8.34 -0.48 2.70
CA ARG A 36 8.01 0.22 1.47
C ARG A 36 8.97 1.39 1.22
N ASP A 37 9.18 2.27 2.19
CA ASP A 37 10.07 3.42 2.02
C ASP A 37 11.49 2.98 1.63
N ASP A 38 11.95 1.87 2.19
CA ASP A 38 13.21 1.24 1.85
C ASP A 38 13.28 0.76 0.39
N ARG A 39 12.18 0.20 -0.14
CA ARG A 39 12.04 -0.24 -1.53
C ARG A 39 12.08 0.90 -2.55
N TRP A 40 11.79 2.13 -2.13
CA TRP A 40 11.81 3.33 -2.97
C TRP A 40 13.14 4.10 -2.91
N ARG A 41 14.13 3.64 -2.13
CA ARG A 41 15.44 4.31 -2.04
C ARG A 41 16.30 4.08 -3.30
N GLY A 42 16.97 5.16 -3.74
CA GLY A 42 17.89 5.14 -4.89
C GLY A 42 17.17 5.09 -6.24
N ASP A 43 17.83 4.57 -7.28
CA ASP A 43 17.26 4.47 -8.64
C ASP A 43 16.63 3.09 -8.94
N ALA A 44 16.81 2.11 -8.04
CA ALA A 44 16.38 0.72 -8.25
C ALA A 44 14.85 0.55 -8.34
N TRP A 45 14.09 1.53 -7.85
CA TRP A 45 12.63 1.49 -7.91
C TRP A 45 12.09 1.48 -9.34
N ARG A 46 12.80 2.07 -10.31
CA ARG A 46 12.34 2.13 -11.71
C ARG A 46 12.08 0.75 -12.30
N MET A 47 12.87 -0.24 -11.90
CA MET A 47 12.75 -1.64 -12.35
C MET A 47 11.62 -2.40 -11.66
N ARG A 48 11.15 -1.91 -10.52
CA ARG A 48 10.14 -2.56 -9.68
C ARG A 48 8.84 -1.77 -9.57
N LEU A 49 8.76 -0.62 -10.22
CA LEU A 49 7.66 0.34 -10.12
C LEU A 49 6.30 -0.35 -10.22
N PHE A 50 6.02 -1.03 -11.33
CA PHE A 50 4.72 -1.65 -11.56
C PHE A 50 4.39 -2.76 -10.55
N THR A 51 5.39 -3.53 -10.14
CA THR A 51 5.23 -4.55 -9.10
C THR A 51 4.92 -3.91 -7.74
N GLN A 52 5.61 -2.84 -7.38
CA GLN A 52 5.39 -2.13 -6.12
C GLN A 52 4.00 -1.47 -6.07
N VAL A 53 3.57 -0.79 -7.14
CA VAL A 53 2.21 -0.23 -7.23
C VAL A 53 1.15 -1.32 -7.09
N ARG A 54 1.38 -2.49 -7.69
CA ARG A 54 0.46 -3.64 -7.53
C ARG A 54 0.43 -4.14 -6.08
N GLU A 55 1.59 -4.28 -5.44
CA GLU A 55 1.69 -4.69 -4.02
C GLU A 55 1.00 -3.69 -3.08
N ASP A 56 1.13 -2.39 -3.36
CA ASP A 56 0.48 -1.32 -2.61
C ASP A 56 -1.06 -1.37 -2.80
N LEU A 57 -1.54 -1.64 -4.01
CA LEU A 57 -2.96 -1.91 -4.27
C LEU A 57 -3.46 -3.18 -3.59
N ASP A 58 -2.65 -4.24 -3.53
CA ASP A 58 -2.97 -5.46 -2.77
C ASP A 58 -3.15 -5.15 -1.29
N HIS A 59 -2.23 -4.37 -0.69
CA HIS A 59 -2.31 -3.92 0.69
C HIS A 59 -3.62 -3.15 0.97
N VAL A 60 -3.93 -2.14 0.15
CA VAL A 60 -5.16 -1.34 0.28
C VAL A 60 -6.42 -2.19 0.07
N GLN A 61 -6.38 -3.18 -0.83
CA GLN A 61 -7.51 -4.07 -1.09
C GLN A 61 -7.91 -4.88 0.16
N PHE A 62 -6.93 -5.34 0.96
CA PHE A 62 -7.20 -6.04 2.22
C PHE A 62 -7.92 -5.13 3.24
N ALA A 63 -7.61 -3.84 3.24
CA ALA A 63 -8.22 -2.84 4.11
C ALA A 63 -9.56 -2.29 3.60
N THR A 64 -9.93 -2.58 2.35
CA THR A 64 -11.11 -2.00 1.69
C THR A 64 -12.35 -2.90 1.84
N TRP A 65 -13.48 -2.32 2.26
CA TRP A 65 -14.70 -3.08 2.60
C TRP A 65 -15.82 -2.97 1.55
N GLY A 66 -15.77 -2.01 0.62
CA GLY A 66 -16.83 -1.77 -0.37
C GLY A 66 -16.67 -2.56 -1.67
N PRO A 67 -17.73 -3.17 -2.25
CA PRO A 67 -17.64 -3.93 -3.50
C PRO A 67 -17.23 -3.05 -4.70
N ARG A 68 -17.71 -1.80 -4.75
CA ARG A 68 -17.32 -0.84 -5.79
C ARG A 68 -15.84 -0.48 -5.70
N ASP A 69 -15.35 -0.28 -4.49
CA ASP A 69 -13.95 0.11 -4.24
C ASP A 69 -13.00 -1.05 -4.60
N ARG A 70 -13.39 -2.28 -4.23
CA ARG A 70 -12.70 -3.52 -4.65
C ARG A 70 -12.70 -3.70 -6.16
N TYR A 71 -13.82 -3.38 -6.84
CA TYR A 71 -13.88 -3.44 -8.29
C TYR A 71 -12.89 -2.46 -8.95
N ARG A 72 -12.82 -1.20 -8.49
CA ARG A 72 -11.86 -0.22 -9.04
C ARG A 72 -10.41 -0.65 -8.83
N ILE A 73 -10.08 -1.18 -7.65
CA ILE A 73 -8.75 -1.73 -7.37
C ILE A 73 -8.46 -2.93 -8.27
N GLY A 74 -9.40 -3.86 -8.39
CA GLY A 74 -9.31 -5.03 -9.27
C GLY A 74 -9.03 -4.63 -10.71
N ARG A 75 -9.81 -3.70 -11.26
CA ARG A 75 -9.61 -3.20 -12.62
C ARG A 75 -8.24 -2.54 -12.78
N THR A 76 -7.82 -1.70 -11.84
CA THR A 76 -6.48 -1.06 -11.90
C THR A 76 -5.36 -2.11 -11.90
N LYS A 77 -5.51 -3.20 -11.15
CA LYS A 77 -4.55 -4.32 -11.14
C LYS A 77 -4.54 -5.11 -12.44
N GLU A 78 -5.66 -5.19 -13.16
CA GLU A 78 -5.72 -5.77 -14.51
C GLU A 78 -4.91 -4.92 -15.49
N GLU A 79 -5.14 -3.60 -15.55
CA GLU A 79 -4.37 -2.70 -16.44
C GLU A 79 -2.86 -2.78 -16.13
N LEU A 80 -2.48 -2.83 -14.84
CA LEU A 80 -1.09 -2.98 -14.42
C LEU A 80 -0.47 -4.31 -14.88
N ASN A 81 -1.24 -5.38 -14.93
CA ASN A 81 -0.76 -6.67 -15.42
C ASN A 81 -0.58 -6.64 -16.94
N GLU A 82 -1.53 -6.05 -17.67
CA GLU A 82 -1.45 -5.90 -19.13
C GLU A 82 -0.22 -5.06 -19.52
N MET A 83 0.04 -3.96 -18.80
CA MET A 83 1.24 -3.14 -18.97
C MET A 83 2.53 -3.93 -18.68
N GLN A 84 2.60 -4.66 -17.56
CA GLN A 84 3.76 -5.49 -17.22
C GLN A 84 4.03 -6.58 -18.26
N ASP A 85 2.98 -7.23 -18.77
CA ASP A 85 3.08 -8.24 -19.82
C ASP A 85 3.65 -7.65 -21.11
N LYS A 86 3.20 -6.46 -21.53
CA LYS A 86 3.77 -5.76 -22.70
C LYS A 86 5.24 -5.40 -22.48
N LEU A 87 5.58 -4.81 -21.32
CA LEU A 87 6.94 -4.44 -20.98
C LEU A 87 7.88 -5.65 -20.93
N SER A 88 7.43 -6.79 -20.41
CA SER A 88 8.22 -8.03 -20.37
C SER A 88 8.62 -8.54 -21.76
N ARG A 89 7.86 -8.14 -22.79
CA ARG A 89 8.12 -8.45 -24.21
C ARG A 89 8.89 -7.33 -24.92
N GLY A 90 9.34 -6.32 -24.18
CA GLY A 90 10.04 -5.15 -24.71
C GLY A 90 9.12 -4.13 -25.39
N VAL A 91 7.80 -4.22 -25.18
CA VAL A 91 6.82 -3.31 -25.78
C VAL A 91 6.42 -2.26 -24.75
N TYR A 92 6.77 -1.01 -25.01
CA TYR A 92 6.26 0.14 -24.26
C TYR A 92 5.05 0.73 -24.98
N ASP A 93 3.97 0.95 -24.25
CA ASP A 93 2.74 1.56 -24.74
C ASP A 93 2.34 2.71 -23.81
N GLU A 94 2.53 3.96 -24.27
CA GLU A 94 2.25 5.14 -23.47
C GLU A 94 0.75 5.26 -23.13
N ARG A 95 -0.14 4.82 -24.03
CA ARG A 95 -1.59 4.88 -23.80
C ARG A 95 -2.00 3.96 -22.66
N GLU A 96 -1.41 2.78 -22.62
CA GLU A 96 -1.62 1.82 -21.53
C GLU A 96 -1.18 2.40 -20.18
N LEU A 97 -0.03 3.07 -20.14
CA LEU A 97 0.44 3.74 -18.92
C LEU A 97 -0.52 4.86 -18.49
N ASP A 98 -1.11 5.59 -19.44
CA ASP A 98 -2.10 6.62 -19.16
C ASP A 98 -3.40 6.04 -18.59
N ASP A 99 -3.83 4.89 -19.11
CA ASP A 99 -5.00 4.18 -18.60
C ASP A 99 -4.76 3.68 -17.18
N VAL A 100 -3.57 3.14 -16.89
CA VAL A 100 -3.14 2.77 -15.52
C VAL A 100 -3.16 3.99 -14.59
N ILE A 101 -2.53 5.10 -14.98
CA ILE A 101 -2.50 6.34 -14.18
C ILE A 101 -3.91 6.86 -13.93
N GLY A 102 -4.77 6.83 -14.96
CA GLY A 102 -6.16 7.24 -14.88
C GLY A 102 -6.98 6.35 -13.93
N ALA A 103 -6.81 5.03 -14.02
CA ALA A 103 -7.47 4.07 -13.14
C ALA A 103 -7.03 4.24 -11.68
N LEU A 104 -5.72 4.34 -11.42
CA LEU A 104 -5.20 4.55 -10.07
C LEU A 104 -5.65 5.90 -9.50
N ARG A 105 -5.72 6.97 -10.31
CA ARG A 105 -6.24 8.26 -9.87
C ARG A 105 -7.69 8.17 -9.40
N ARG A 106 -8.53 7.35 -10.07
CA ARG A 106 -9.90 7.09 -9.63
C ARG A 106 -9.95 6.28 -8.34
N VAL A 107 -9.05 5.30 -8.15
CA VAL A 107 -8.94 4.57 -6.88
C VAL A 107 -8.64 5.54 -5.74
N VAL A 108 -7.61 6.37 -5.89
CA VAL A 108 -7.21 7.34 -4.88
C VAL A 108 -8.32 8.35 -4.60
N ALA A 109 -8.99 8.88 -5.63
CA ALA A 109 -10.03 9.88 -5.46
C ALA A 109 -11.29 9.31 -4.80
N ASP A 110 -11.80 8.18 -5.31
CA ASP A 110 -13.18 7.75 -5.07
C ASP A 110 -13.33 6.62 -4.05
N ASN A 111 -12.26 5.90 -3.69
CA ASN A 111 -12.37 4.79 -2.75
C ASN A 111 -12.28 5.28 -1.29
N HIS A 112 -12.96 4.55 -0.41
CA HIS A 112 -12.85 4.73 1.03
C HIS A 112 -11.60 3.98 1.52
N MET A 113 -10.62 4.70 2.05
CA MET A 113 -9.36 4.16 2.54
C MET A 113 -8.79 5.05 3.64
N ALA A 114 -7.82 4.53 4.41
CA ALA A 114 -7.13 5.33 5.42
C ALA A 114 -6.34 6.47 4.76
N PRO A 115 -6.13 7.62 5.44
CA PRO A 115 -5.34 8.72 4.89
C PRO A 115 -3.93 8.29 4.46
N ARG A 116 -3.30 7.40 5.25
CA ARG A 116 -1.95 6.90 4.97
C ARG A 116 -1.88 6.05 3.68
N ASP A 117 -2.89 5.21 3.43
CA ASP A 117 -3.04 4.47 2.17
C ASP A 117 -3.20 5.41 0.99
N ARG A 118 -3.99 6.47 1.17
CA ARG A 118 -4.21 7.47 0.13
C ARG A 118 -2.91 8.19 -0.21
N ASP A 119 -2.12 8.56 0.79
CA ASP A 119 -0.82 9.21 0.59
C ASP A 119 0.18 8.27 -0.10
N MET A 120 0.18 6.99 0.29
CA MET A 120 0.97 5.93 -0.34
C MET A 120 0.67 5.81 -1.84
N LEU A 121 -0.61 5.65 -2.20
CA LEU A 121 -1.04 5.54 -3.60
C LEU A 121 -0.90 6.86 -4.37
N ASN A 122 -0.95 8.01 -3.70
CA ASN A 122 -0.61 9.30 -4.33
C ASN A 122 0.86 9.38 -4.70
N GLU A 123 1.75 8.83 -3.88
CA GLU A 123 3.17 8.75 -4.20
C GLU A 123 3.41 7.82 -5.40
N ASP A 124 2.70 6.68 -5.46
CA ASP A 124 2.74 5.80 -6.64
C ASP A 124 2.29 6.50 -7.92
N LEU A 125 1.22 7.31 -7.84
CA LEU A 125 0.77 8.14 -8.96
C LEU A 125 1.84 9.10 -9.45
N ARG A 126 2.59 9.74 -8.53
CA ARG A 126 3.69 10.64 -8.91
C ARG A 126 4.79 9.87 -9.61
N ARG A 127 5.16 8.69 -9.11
CA ARG A 127 6.23 7.88 -9.70
C ARG A 127 5.86 7.28 -11.05
N LEU A 128 4.59 6.91 -11.25
CA LEU A 128 4.09 6.51 -12.56
C LEU A 128 4.13 7.67 -13.56
N ALA A 129 3.78 8.89 -13.12
CA ALA A 129 3.90 10.08 -13.95
C ALA A 129 5.37 10.42 -14.28
N GLU A 130 6.26 10.33 -13.30
CA GLU A 130 7.71 10.51 -13.49
C GLU A 130 8.26 9.46 -14.46
N TYR A 131 7.84 8.20 -14.33
CA TYR A 131 8.20 7.15 -15.28
C TYR A 131 7.70 7.45 -16.68
N ARG A 132 6.45 7.90 -16.84
CA ARG A 132 5.93 8.32 -18.15
C ARG A 132 6.84 9.36 -18.80
N GLU A 133 7.19 10.40 -18.04
CA GLU A 133 8.00 11.53 -18.52
C GLU A 133 9.44 11.13 -18.89
N HIS A 134 10.05 10.23 -18.13
CA HIS A 134 11.49 9.96 -18.21
C HIS A 134 11.88 8.56 -18.74
N HIS A 135 10.93 7.66 -19.04
CA HIS A 135 11.24 6.27 -19.38
C HIS A 135 12.22 6.13 -20.56
N GLU A 136 12.14 6.99 -21.58
CA GLU A 136 13.05 6.94 -22.74
C GLU A 136 14.50 7.26 -22.36
N GLN A 137 14.69 8.19 -21.42
CA GLN A 137 16.01 8.50 -20.89
C GLN A 137 16.55 7.32 -20.08
N TRP A 138 15.74 6.76 -19.19
CA TRP A 138 16.17 5.64 -18.34
C TRP A 138 16.45 4.38 -19.15
N ARG A 139 15.69 4.12 -20.21
CA ARG A 139 15.99 3.03 -21.15
C ARG A 139 17.38 3.20 -21.78
N ARG A 140 17.71 4.40 -22.23
CA ARG A 140 19.04 4.72 -22.79
C ARG A 140 20.17 4.65 -21.77
N ASP A 141 19.91 4.92 -20.51
CA ASP A 141 20.90 4.81 -19.44
C ASP A 141 21.20 3.34 -19.11
N TYR A 142 20.18 2.48 -19.18
CA TYR A 142 20.30 1.05 -18.97
C TYR A 142 21.09 0.36 -20.10
N ASP A 143 20.84 0.73 -21.36
CA ASP A 143 21.54 0.14 -22.52
C ASP A 143 23.04 0.49 -22.60
N ARG A 144 23.51 1.45 -21.78
CA ARG A 144 24.91 1.92 -21.77
C ARG A 144 25.82 1.22 -20.76
N HIS A 145 25.29 0.32 -19.94
CA HIS A 145 26.01 -0.43 -18.90
C HIS A 145 25.93 -1.93 -19.17
#